data_AF-A0A7C7D5L1-F1
#
_entry.id   AF-A0A7C7D5L1-F1
#
_cell.length_a   1.000
_cell.length_b   1.000
_cell.length_c   1.000
_cell.angle_alpha   90.00
_cell.angle_beta   90.00
_cell.angle_gamma   90.00
#
_symmetry.space_group_name_H-M   'P 1'
#
loop_
_entity.id
_entity.type
_entity.pdbx_description
1 polymer ?
#
loop_
_entity_poly.entity_id
_entity_poly.type
_entity_poly.pdbx_seq_one_letter_code
_entity_poly.pdbx_strand_id
1 'polypeptide(L)'
;MELDQKTTLLIQISAAAATNALANLRSAVTDAKALGIPNETLRQTIELALEVQQQPLSHTRHLTNQLLREPAKKKSAGQDGASPALHVHGHSCGCGCNHNNH
;
A
#
# COMPACT_ATOMS: atom_id res chain seq x y z
N MET A 1 -22.84 5.87 2.82
CA MET A 1 -23.03 4.71 3.71
C MET A 1 -22.25 5.06 4.96
N GLU A 2 -22.92 5.40 6.04
CA GLU A 2 -22.25 5.79 7.29
C GLU A 2 -21.83 4.53 8.05
N LEU A 3 -20.60 4.50 8.55
CA LEU A 3 -20.12 3.43 9.42
C LEU A 3 -20.72 3.61 10.82
N ASP A 4 -21.05 2.50 11.48
CA ASP A 4 -21.46 2.58 12.88
C ASP A 4 -20.29 3.03 13.77
N GLN A 5 -20.62 3.55 14.95
CA GLN A 5 -19.65 4.14 15.87
C GLN A 5 -18.63 3.13 16.40
N LYS A 6 -19.04 1.87 16.61
CA LYS A 6 -18.13 0.79 17.03
C LYS A 6 -17.09 0.54 15.94
N THR A 7 -17.53 0.37 14.70
CA THR A 7 -16.63 0.15 13.56
C THR A 7 -15.68 1.33 13.37
N THR A 8 -16.18 2.57 13.50
CA THR A 8 -15.37 3.78 13.43
C THR A 8 -14.26 3.79 14.48
N LEU A 9 -14.57 3.46 15.73
CA LEU A 9 -13.59 3.42 16.82
C LEU A 9 -12.54 2.32 16.61
N LEU A 10 -12.93 1.15 16.12
CA LEU A 10 -11.96 0.08 15.81
C LEU A 10 -10.98 0.48 14.70
N ILE A 11 -11.46 1.19 13.68
CA ILE A 11 -10.60 1.74 12.61
C ILE A 11 -9.63 2.77 13.19
N GLN A 12 -10.10 3.68 14.04
CA GLN A 12 -9.25 4.70 14.68
C GLN A 12 -8.17 4.06 15.57
N ILE A 13 -8.52 3.03 16.34
CA ILE A 13 -7.57 2.27 17.16
C ILE A 13 -6.52 1.61 16.28
N SER A 14 -6.93 0.91 15.22
CA SER A 14 -6.02 0.24 14.29
C SER A 14 -5.06 1.24 13.63
N ALA A 15 -5.57 2.36 13.11
CA ALA A 15 -4.77 3.41 12.50
C ALA A 15 -3.78 4.05 13.50
N ALA A 16 -4.24 4.35 14.72
CA ALA A 16 -3.40 4.94 15.75
C ALA A 16 -2.28 3.98 16.21
N ALA A 17 -2.58 2.69 16.32
CA ALA A 17 -1.58 1.67 16.64
C ALA A 17 -0.54 1.52 15.52
N ALA A 18 -0.96 1.39 14.26
CA ALA A 18 -0.06 1.25 13.11
C ALA A 18 0.85 2.47 12.89
N THR A 19 0.44 3.66 13.36
CA THR A 19 1.19 4.92 13.22
C THR A 19 1.88 5.40 14.50
N ASN A 20 1.84 4.60 15.58
CA ASN A 20 2.38 4.98 16.89
C ASN A 20 1.81 6.30 17.47
N ALA A 21 0.56 6.65 17.13
CA ALA A 21 -0.12 7.84 17.62
C ALA A 21 -0.72 7.61 19.03
N LEU A 22 0.13 7.54 20.06
CA LEU A 22 -0.25 7.09 21.42
C LEU A 22 -1.39 7.90 22.06
N ALA A 23 -1.43 9.22 21.85
CA ALA A 23 -2.51 10.06 22.38
C ALA A 23 -3.87 9.68 21.75
N ASN A 24 -3.89 9.49 20.44
CA ASN A 24 -5.09 9.10 19.70
C ASN A 24 -5.53 7.68 20.06
N LEU A 25 -4.56 6.76 20.21
CA LEU A 25 -4.84 5.40 20.66
C LEU A 25 -5.50 5.40 22.03
N ARG A 26 -4.97 6.19 22.98
CA ARG A 26 -5.54 6.31 24.32
C ARG A 26 -6.98 6.84 24.27
N SER A 27 -7.22 7.92 23.52
CA SER A 27 -8.55 8.50 23.39
C SER A 27 -9.55 7.50 22.80
N ALA A 28 -9.23 6.92 21.65
CA ALA A 28 -10.13 6.01 20.94
C ALA A 28 -10.42 4.72 21.74
N VAL A 29 -9.43 4.18 22.47
CA VAL A 29 -9.64 3.05 23.38
C VAL A 29 -10.56 3.42 24.54
N THR A 30 -10.42 4.61 25.12
CA THR A 30 -11.32 5.08 26.17
C THR A 30 -12.76 5.18 25.67
N ASP A 31 -12.98 5.76 24.51
CA ASP A 31 -14.31 5.91 23.91
C ASP A 31 -14.90 4.54 23.53
N ALA A 32 -14.09 3.63 23.00
CA ALA A 32 -14.47 2.25 22.70
C ALA A 32 -14.92 1.49 23.95
N LYS A 33 -14.20 1.64 25.07
CA LYS A 33 -14.59 1.03 26.35
C LYS A 33 -15.88 1.63 26.89
N ALA A 34 -16.08 2.94 26.76
CA ALA A 34 -17.32 3.59 27.16
C ALA A 34 -18.53 3.08 26.36
N LEU A 35 -18.31 2.68 25.10
CA LEU A 35 -19.30 2.05 24.22
C LEU A 35 -19.51 0.55 24.50
N GLY A 36 -18.81 -0.03 25.49
CA GLY A 36 -18.94 -1.43 25.88
C GLY A 36 -18.19 -2.41 24.97
N ILE A 37 -17.21 -1.96 24.17
CA ILE A 37 -16.40 -2.86 23.36
C ILE A 37 -15.50 -3.69 24.29
N PRO A 38 -15.52 -5.05 24.20
CA PRO A 38 -14.73 -5.90 25.07
C PRO A 38 -13.22 -5.65 24.91
N ASN A 39 -12.49 -5.69 26.02
CA ASN A 39 -11.02 -5.54 26.01
C ASN A 39 -10.33 -6.53 25.05
N GLU A 40 -10.88 -7.73 24.90
CA GLU A 40 -10.35 -8.75 23.99
C GLU A 40 -10.38 -8.29 22.52
N THR A 41 -11.51 -7.72 22.08
CA THR A 41 -11.62 -7.15 20.74
C THR A 41 -10.64 -5.99 20.52
N LEU A 42 -10.42 -5.16 21.55
CA LEU A 42 -9.45 -4.07 21.48
C LEU A 42 -8.01 -4.59 21.33
N ARG A 43 -7.64 -5.62 22.11
CA ARG A 43 -6.32 -6.27 22.00
C ARG A 43 -6.10 -6.84 20.61
N GLN A 44 -7.03 -7.65 20.12
CA GLN A 44 -6.95 -8.26 18.79
C GLN A 44 -6.82 -7.20 17.69
N THR A 45 -7.55 -6.08 17.80
CA THR A 45 -7.47 -4.96 16.85
C THR A 45 -6.09 -4.31 16.86
N ILE A 46 -5.50 -4.10 18.04
CA ILE A 46 -4.16 -3.52 18.19
C ILE A 46 -3.09 -4.50 17.69
N GLU A 47 -3.17 -5.77 18.06
CA GLU A 47 -2.23 -6.82 17.64
C GLU A 47 -2.21 -6.94 16.11
N LEU A 48 -3.38 -7.04 15.48
CA LEU A 48 -3.48 -7.07 14.02
C LEU A 48 -2.86 -5.82 13.37
N ALA A 49 -3.08 -4.64 13.93
CA ALA A 49 -2.49 -3.40 13.40
C ALA A 49 -0.96 -3.41 13.49
N LEU A 50 -0.39 -3.94 14.59
CA LEU A 50 1.05 -4.08 14.78
C LEU A 50 1.65 -5.15 13.85
N GLU A 51 0.95 -6.26 13.64
CA GLU A 51 1.36 -7.29 12.67
C GLU A 51 1.44 -6.71 11.26
N VAL A 52 0.41 -5.96 10.84
CA VAL A 52 0.38 -5.28 9.54
C VAL A 52 1.49 -4.23 9.44
N GLN A 53 1.74 -3.45 10.50
CA GLN A 53 2.82 -2.45 10.54
C GLN A 53 4.20 -3.06 10.31
N GLN A 54 4.43 -4.28 10.81
CA GLN A 54 5.72 -4.98 10.69
C GLN A 54 5.93 -5.63 9.31
N GLN A 55 4.91 -5.69 8.46
CA GLN A 55 5.06 -6.31 7.14
C GLN A 55 5.97 -5.46 6.23
N PRO A 56 6.85 -6.10 5.44
CA PRO A 56 7.66 -5.40 4.47
C PRO A 56 6.81 -4.60 3.48
N LEU A 57 7.05 -3.29 3.43
CA LEU A 57 6.32 -2.39 2.53
C LEU A 57 6.81 -2.46 1.07
N SER A 58 7.68 -3.41 0.72
CA SER A 58 8.28 -3.53 -0.61
C SER A 58 7.23 -3.79 -1.70
N HIS A 59 6.30 -4.71 -1.48
CA HIS A 59 5.22 -5.00 -2.42
C HIS A 59 4.27 -3.81 -2.58
N THR A 60 3.84 -3.22 -1.46
CA THR A 60 2.96 -2.04 -1.47
C THR A 60 3.62 -0.85 -2.17
N ARG A 61 4.89 -0.57 -1.88
CA ARG A 61 5.67 0.49 -2.53
C ARG A 61 5.86 0.24 -4.01
N HIS A 62 6.17 -1.00 -4.40
CA HIS A 62 6.32 -1.39 -5.80
C HIS A 62 5.03 -1.18 -6.58
N LEU A 63 3.91 -1.70 -6.07
CA LEU A 63 2.59 -1.53 -6.67
C LEU A 63 2.19 -0.04 -6.72
N THR A 64 2.41 0.72 -5.66
CA THR A 64 2.15 2.16 -5.62
C THR A 64 2.92 2.88 -6.74
N ASN A 65 4.19 2.56 -6.92
CA ASN A 65 5.01 3.13 -8.00
C ASN A 65 4.50 2.74 -9.39
N GLN A 66 3.97 1.53 -9.57
CA GLN A 66 3.37 1.12 -10.85
C GLN A 66 2.08 1.89 -11.14
N LEU A 67 1.19 2.00 -10.14
CA LEU A 67 -0.11 2.66 -10.28
C LEU A 67 0.00 4.17 -10.47
N LEU A 68 0.97 4.81 -9.80
CA LEU A 68 1.20 6.25 -9.86
C LEU A 68 2.25 6.66 -10.90
N ARG A 69 2.70 5.73 -11.75
CA ARG A 69 3.68 6.03 -12.79
C ARG A 69 3.06 6.96 -13.83
N GLU A 70 3.68 8.11 -14.06
CA GLU A 70 3.27 8.96 -15.17
C GLU A 70 3.42 8.21 -16.50
N PRO A 71 2.44 8.33 -17.42
CA PRO A 71 2.57 7.76 -18.76
C PRO A 71 3.85 8.31 -19.37
N ALA A 72 4.70 7.41 -19.88
CA ALA A 72 5.97 7.81 -20.48
C ALA A 72 5.68 8.88 -21.53
N LYS A 73 6.23 10.09 -21.33
CA LYS A 73 6.24 11.11 -22.38
C LYS A 73 6.83 10.41 -23.60
N LYS A 74 6.00 10.19 -24.63
CA LYS A 74 6.51 9.95 -25.97
C LYS A 74 7.45 11.12 -26.18
N LYS A 75 8.77 10.87 -26.21
CA LYS A 75 9.72 11.85 -26.70
C LYS A 75 9.13 12.28 -28.04
N SER A 76 8.67 13.52 -28.10
CA SER A 76 8.25 14.16 -29.34
C SER A 76 9.36 13.89 -30.33
N ALA A 77 9.03 13.09 -31.33
CA ALA A 77 9.88 12.88 -32.46
C ALA A 77 10.18 14.24 -33.09
N GLY A 78 11.47 14.54 -33.21
CA GLY A 78 12.01 15.71 -33.88
C GLY A 78 13.16 16.28 -33.05
N GLN A 79 14.43 16.18 -33.44
CA GLN A 79 15.14 15.73 -34.64
C GLN A 79 16.46 15.18 -34.05
N ASP A 80 16.78 13.89 -34.17
CA ASP A 80 17.43 13.33 -35.35
C ASP A 80 16.82 11.98 -35.74
N GLY A 81 16.22 11.92 -36.93
CA GLY A 81 16.29 10.76 -37.81
C GLY A 81 15.83 9.36 -37.37
N ALA A 82 15.17 9.14 -36.23
CA ALA A 82 14.64 7.81 -35.88
C ALA A 82 13.29 7.90 -35.16
N SER A 83 12.24 7.57 -35.90
CA SER A 83 10.87 7.42 -35.40
C SER A 83 10.81 6.51 -34.16
N PRO A 84 10.01 6.86 -33.13
CA PRO A 84 9.81 5.98 -31.98
C PRO A 84 8.93 4.82 -32.45
N ALA A 85 9.57 3.71 -32.81
CA ALA A 85 8.86 2.49 -33.14
C ALA A 85 7.95 2.11 -31.97
N LEU A 86 6.65 2.05 -32.25
CA LEU A 86 5.76 1.09 -31.59
C LEU A 86 6.56 -0.20 -31.44
N HIS A 87 6.78 -0.66 -30.21
CA HIS A 87 7.53 -1.89 -29.97
C HIS A 87 6.67 -3.08 -30.41
N VAL A 88 6.53 -3.25 -31.73
CA VAL A 88 6.01 -4.44 -32.35
C VAL A 88 7.05 -5.51 -32.07
N HIS A 89 6.67 -6.54 -31.32
CA HIS A 89 7.52 -7.70 -31.09
C HIS A 89 7.75 -8.42 -32.42
N GLY A 90 8.79 -8.02 -33.14
CA GLY A 90 9.32 -8.79 -34.25
C GLY A 90 9.97 -10.08 -33.77
N HIS A 91 10.13 -11.04 -34.67
CA HIS A 91 10.66 -12.40 -34.46
C HIS A 91 12.12 -12.46 -33.93
N SER A 92 12.69 -11.32 -33.49
CA SER A 92 14.07 -11.17 -32.99
C SER A 92 14.14 -10.28 -31.73
N CYS A 93 13.08 -10.25 -30.92
CA CYS A 93 13.13 -9.56 -29.63
C CYS A 93 13.97 -10.39 -28.63
N GLY A 94 15.23 -10.02 -28.45
CA GLY A 94 16.11 -10.55 -27.40
C GLY A 94 15.68 -10.06 -26.02
N CYS A 95 14.55 -10.54 -25.52
CA CYS A 95 14.26 -10.50 -24.09
C CYS A 95 15.28 -11.41 -23.42
N GLY A 96 16.22 -10.81 -22.69
CA GLY A 96 17.28 -11.51 -21.96
C GLY A 96 16.71 -12.52 -20.97
N CYS A 97 16.54 -13.76 -21.42
CA CYS A 97 16.43 -14.93 -20.56
C CYS A 97 17.82 -15.17 -19.97
N ASN A 98 18.04 -14.64 -18.77
CA ASN A 98 19.25 -14.90 -17.99
C ASN A 98 19.19 -16.35 -17.47
N HIS A 99 19.65 -17.31 -18.29
CA HIS A 99 19.89 -18.67 -17.84
C HIS A 99 21.18 -18.69 -17.03
N ASN A 100 21.06 -18.70 -15.70
CA ASN A 100 22.15 -19.12 -14.82
C ASN A 100 22.45 -20.60 -15.10
N ASN A 101 23.65 -20.91 -15.57
CA ASN A 101 24.24 -22.23 -15.41
C ASN A 101 25.77 -22.11 -15.44
N HIS A 102 26.39 -22.23 -14.28
CA HIS A 102 27.69 -22.87 -14.09
C HIS A 102 27.82 -23.35 -12.65
#